data_AF-A0A6N2HQN5-F1
#
_entry.id   AF-A0A6N2HQN5-F1
#
_cell.length_a   1.000
_cell.length_b   1.000
_cell.length_c   1.000
_cell.angle_alpha   90.00
_cell.angle_beta   90.00
_cell.angle_gamma   90.00
#
_symmetry.space_group_name_H-M   'P 1'
#
loop_
_entity.id
_entity.type
_entity.pdbx_description
1 polymer ?
#
loop_
_entity_poly.entity_id
_entity_poly.type
_entity_poly.pdbx_seq_one_letter_code
_entity_poly.pdbx_strand_id
1 'polypeptide(L)'
;PAADRDDWHAPDTRVAHTADVSGRRGTYTLRIPVGRADESFYLRLRGSDGRRNGAGFLGAAIDPHGPRPHEPGKGNPWLDTWFYTNPVFVDVVR
;
A
#
# COMPACT_ATOMS: atom_id res chain seq x y z
N PRO A 1 15.87 9.44 0.85
CA PRO A 1 15.31 10.70 1.42
C PRO A 1 14.97 11.68 0.29
N ALA A 2 13.88 12.45 0.43
CA ALA A 2 13.55 13.47 -0.57
C ALA A 2 14.64 14.56 -0.62
N ALA A 3 15.11 14.90 -1.83
CA ALA A 3 16.12 15.93 -2.03
C ALA A 3 15.56 17.32 -1.76
N ASP A 4 14.28 17.53 -2.11
CA ASP A 4 13.48 18.69 -1.74
C ASP A 4 12.51 18.29 -0.61
N ARG A 5 12.49 19.08 0.46
CA ARG A 5 11.63 18.83 1.63
C ARG A 5 10.19 19.27 1.39
N ASP A 6 9.97 20.14 0.42
CA ASP A 6 8.63 20.61 0.03
C ASP A 6 8.00 19.70 -1.05
N ASP A 7 8.73 18.68 -1.52
CA ASP A 7 8.16 17.68 -2.42
C ASP A 7 7.02 16.93 -1.72
N TRP A 8 5.90 16.81 -2.42
CA TRP A 8 4.68 16.17 -1.91
C TRP A 8 4.73 14.63 -2.01
N HIS A 9 5.84 14.11 -2.54
CA HIS A 9 6.04 12.70 -2.84
C HIS A 9 7.22 12.10 -2.07
N ALA A 10 7.08 10.82 -1.72
CA ALA A 10 8.15 10.03 -1.13
C ALA A 10 8.79 9.13 -2.22
N PRO A 11 9.95 9.51 -2.79
CA PRO A 11 10.51 8.92 -4.01
C PRO A 11 10.77 7.43 -4.00
N ASP A 12 11.12 6.91 -2.83
CA ASP A 12 11.45 5.50 -2.68
C ASP A 12 10.21 4.65 -2.32
N THR A 13 9.04 5.29 -2.14
CA THR A 13 7.81 4.60 -1.74
C THR A 13 7.12 3.94 -2.93
N ARG A 14 7.02 2.62 -2.87
CA ARG A 14 6.30 1.81 -3.86
C ARG A 14 5.72 0.55 -3.21
N VAL A 15 4.78 -0.09 -3.89
CA VAL A 15 4.30 -1.42 -3.51
C VAL A 15 5.42 -2.42 -3.78
N ALA A 16 6.05 -2.93 -2.71
CA ALA A 16 7.11 -3.92 -2.81
C ALA A 16 6.57 -5.36 -2.96
N HIS A 17 5.35 -5.63 -2.48
CA HIS A 17 4.73 -6.95 -2.52
C HIS A 17 3.20 -6.84 -2.57
N THR A 18 2.56 -7.74 -3.32
CA THR A 18 1.10 -7.92 -3.34
C THR A 18 0.80 -9.39 -3.11
N ALA A 19 -0.12 -9.67 -2.19
CA ALA A 19 -0.63 -11.02 -1.93
C ALA A 19 -2.10 -11.10 -2.36
N ASP A 20 -2.43 -12.05 -3.23
CA ASP A 20 -3.82 -12.38 -3.51
C ASP A 20 -4.39 -13.19 -2.35
N VAL A 21 -5.45 -12.67 -1.74
CA VAL A 21 -6.17 -13.29 -0.63
C VAL A 21 -7.56 -13.79 -1.05
N SER A 22 -7.84 -13.82 -2.35
CA SER A 22 -9.07 -14.37 -2.90
C SER A 22 -9.29 -15.80 -2.41
N GLY A 23 -10.52 -16.09 -2.00
CA GLY A 23 -10.90 -17.40 -1.47
C GLY A 23 -10.49 -17.65 -0.01
N ARG A 24 -9.69 -16.78 0.63
CA ARG A 24 -9.49 -16.81 2.09
C ARG A 24 -10.77 -16.35 2.79
N ARG A 25 -11.16 -17.04 3.86
CA ARG A 25 -12.38 -16.78 4.63
C ARG A 25 -12.07 -16.78 6.13
N GLY A 26 -12.84 -16.03 6.91
CA GLY A 26 -12.63 -15.91 8.35
C GLY A 26 -11.30 -15.23 8.71
N THR A 27 -10.79 -15.53 9.90
CA THR A 27 -9.48 -15.03 10.34
C THR A 27 -8.37 -15.88 9.77
N TYR A 28 -7.37 -15.23 9.18
CA TYR A 28 -6.17 -15.89 8.66
C TYR A 28 -4.94 -15.03 8.93
N THR A 29 -3.75 -15.63 8.81
CA THR A 29 -2.47 -14.96 9.02
C THR A 29 -1.71 -14.87 7.70
N LEU A 30 -1.27 -13.66 7.35
CA LEU A 30 -0.29 -13.44 6.29
C LEU A 30 1.10 -13.33 6.89
N ARG A 31 2.07 -13.99 6.27
CA ARG A 31 3.50 -13.83 6.55
C ARG A 31 4.17 -13.32 5.29
N ILE A 32 4.62 -12.07 5.32
CA ILE A 32 5.29 -11.42 4.20
C ILE A 32 6.74 -11.17 4.63
N PRO A 33 7.72 -11.89 4.07
CA PRO A 33 9.11 -11.63 4.37
C PRO A 33 9.52 -10.28 3.79
N VAL A 34 10.06 -9.40 4.64
CA VAL A 34 10.57 -8.07 4.23
C VAL A 34 12.00 -8.10 3.69
N GLY A 35 12.65 -9.27 3.76
CA GLY A 35 14.04 -9.46 3.32
C GLY A 35 15.05 -8.85 4.27
N ARG A 36 16.29 -8.69 3.79
CA ARG A 36 17.36 -7.98 4.49
C ARG A 36 17.13 -6.48 4.35
N ALA A 37 17.13 -5.78 5.47
CA ALA A 37 17.07 -4.32 5.53
C ALA A 37 18.50 -3.77 5.63
N ASP A 38 19.00 -3.13 4.58
CA ASP A 38 20.32 -2.49 4.58
C ASP A 38 20.28 -1.02 5.03
N GLU A 39 19.08 -0.44 5.06
CA GLU A 39 18.77 0.92 5.52
C GLU A 39 17.44 0.93 6.30
N SER A 40 17.25 1.89 7.20
CA SER A 40 16.00 2.06 7.95
C SER A 40 14.88 2.57 7.03
N PHE A 41 13.65 2.08 7.20
CA PHE A 41 12.52 2.44 6.35
C PHE A 41 11.16 2.36 7.09
N TYR A 42 10.13 2.90 6.47
CA TYR A 42 8.74 2.69 6.91
C TYR A 42 8.07 1.60 6.10
N LEU A 43 7.39 0.69 6.80
CA LEU A 43 6.50 -0.30 6.22
C LEU A 43 5.06 0.06 6.53
N ARG A 44 4.17 -0.07 5.54
CA ARG A 44 2.73 0.03 5.75
C ARG A 44 2.03 -1.09 4.99
N LEU A 45 1.10 -1.75 5.68
CA LEU A 45 0.20 -2.70 5.03
C LEU A 45 -1.10 -1.97 4.67
N ARG A 46 -1.63 -2.31 3.51
CA ARG A 46 -2.97 -1.90 3.09
C ARG A 46 -3.64 -3.08 2.41
N GLY A 47 -4.97 -3.03 2.35
CA GLY A 47 -5.74 -3.98 1.58
C GLY A 47 -6.99 -3.34 1.01
N SER A 48 -7.57 -4.06 0.06
CA SER A 48 -8.80 -3.70 -0.62
C SER A 48 -9.63 -4.95 -0.80
N ASP A 49 -10.94 -4.79 -0.90
CA ASP A 49 -11.84 -5.82 -1.41
C ASP A 49 -11.63 -6.12 -2.92
N GLY A 50 -10.78 -5.35 -3.60
CA GLY A 50 -10.36 -5.56 -4.98
C GLY A 50 -11.38 -5.08 -6.02
N ARG A 51 -12.52 -4.53 -5.63
CA ARG A 51 -13.59 -4.14 -6.57
C ARG A 51 -13.26 -2.89 -7.37
N ARG A 52 -12.54 -1.96 -6.77
CA ARG A 52 -12.16 -0.70 -7.41
C ARG A 52 -10.70 -0.32 -7.16
N ASN A 53 -9.83 -0.83 -8.03
CA ASN A 53 -8.42 -0.52 -8.04
C ASN A 53 -7.86 -0.36 -9.46
N GLY A 54 -6.60 0.03 -9.57
CA GLY A 54 -5.85 0.07 -10.83
C GLY A 54 -4.51 0.76 -10.63
N ALA A 55 -3.89 1.27 -11.70
CA ALA A 55 -2.68 2.06 -11.55
C ALA A 55 -2.92 3.24 -10.60
N GLY A 56 -2.06 3.38 -9.59
CA GLY A 56 -2.08 4.50 -8.66
C GLY A 56 -1.72 5.81 -9.35
N PHE A 57 -1.83 6.91 -8.59
CA PHE A 57 -1.65 8.27 -9.12
C PHE A 57 -0.28 8.49 -9.80
N LEU A 58 0.78 7.87 -9.27
CA LEU A 58 2.14 7.91 -9.81
C LEU A 58 2.44 6.79 -10.84
N GLY A 59 1.42 6.06 -11.26
CA GLY A 59 1.53 4.99 -12.25
C GLY A 59 1.71 3.58 -11.66
N ALA A 60 1.53 2.59 -12.53
CA ALA A 60 1.50 1.16 -12.14
C ALA A 60 2.84 0.63 -11.64
N ALA A 61 3.96 1.28 -11.99
CA ALA A 61 5.29 0.90 -11.51
C ALA A 61 5.48 1.21 -10.01
N ILE A 62 4.80 2.24 -9.51
CA ILE A 62 4.79 2.62 -8.09
C ILE A 62 3.70 1.86 -7.36
N ASP A 63 2.52 1.81 -7.96
CA ASP A 63 1.35 1.16 -7.40
C ASP A 63 0.48 0.54 -8.50
N PRO A 64 0.56 -0.77 -8.74
CA PRO A 64 -0.26 -1.44 -9.76
C PRO A 64 -1.73 -1.60 -9.34
N HIS A 65 -2.03 -1.48 -8.05
CA HIS A 65 -3.35 -1.72 -7.47
C HIS A 65 -3.69 -0.63 -6.45
N GLY A 66 -3.65 0.63 -6.88
CA GLY A 66 -4.03 1.79 -6.10
C GLY A 66 -5.54 2.06 -6.13
N PRO A 67 -6.05 2.85 -5.17
CA PRO A 67 -7.46 3.23 -5.12
C PRO A 67 -7.80 4.12 -6.31
N ARG A 68 -8.94 3.86 -6.97
CA ARG A 68 -9.46 4.74 -8.02
C ARG A 68 -10.57 5.65 -7.50
N PRO A 69 -10.49 6.97 -7.74
CA PRO A 69 -11.54 7.88 -7.34
C PRO A 69 -12.86 7.55 -8.05
N HIS A 70 -13.97 7.79 -7.36
CA HIS A 70 -15.30 7.74 -7.96
C HIS A 70 -15.60 9.07 -8.66
N GLU A 71 -16.55 9.04 -9.59
CA GLU A 71 -17.27 10.25 -9.94
C GLU A 71 -17.96 10.82 -8.68
N PRO A 72 -18.10 12.16 -8.57
CA PRO A 72 -18.79 12.79 -7.45
C PRO A 72 -20.17 12.15 -7.17
N GLY A 73 -20.40 11.74 -5.93
CA GLY A 73 -21.66 11.13 -5.49
C GLY A 73 -21.84 9.65 -5.85
N LYS A 74 -20.84 8.99 -6.46
CA LYS A 74 -20.91 7.56 -6.85
C LYS A 74 -20.09 6.62 -5.96
N GLY A 75 -19.48 7.13 -4.89
CA GLY A 75 -18.72 6.32 -3.94
C GLY A 75 -19.64 5.49 -3.04
N ASN A 76 -19.31 4.22 -2.83
CA ASN A 76 -20.00 3.37 -1.85
C ASN A 76 -19.00 2.86 -0.79
N PRO A 77 -18.99 3.43 0.43
CA PRO A 77 -18.00 3.06 1.44
C PRO A 77 -18.10 1.61 1.94
N TRP A 78 -19.19 0.91 1.63
CA TRP A 78 -19.40 -0.50 2.02
C TRP A 78 -19.02 -1.50 0.92
N LEU A 79 -18.89 -1.04 -0.32
CA LEU A 79 -18.59 -1.89 -1.46
C LEU A 79 -17.21 -1.64 -2.08
N ASP A 80 -16.54 -0.57 -1.68
CA ASP A 80 -15.21 -0.17 -2.16
C ASP A 80 -14.26 -0.03 -0.97
N THR A 81 -14.15 -1.10 -0.18
CA THR A 81 -13.48 -1.05 1.12
C THR A 81 -11.97 -1.05 0.94
N TRP A 82 -11.32 -0.11 1.62
CA TRP A 82 -9.89 -0.07 1.80
C TRP A 82 -9.55 0.02 3.28
N PHE A 83 -8.45 -0.60 3.67
CA PHE A 83 -7.89 -0.41 5.00
C PHE A 83 -6.40 -0.16 4.90
N TYR A 84 -5.88 0.49 5.93
CA TYR A 84 -4.48 0.79 6.07
C TYR A 84 -4.07 0.57 7.52
N THR A 85 -2.92 -0.05 7.73
CA THR A 85 -2.32 -0.07 9.06
C THR A 85 -1.69 1.29 9.35
N ASN A 86 -1.38 1.52 10.62
CA ASN A 86 -0.38 2.52 10.97
C ASN A 86 0.96 2.14 10.33
N PRO A 87 1.77 3.12 9.90
CA PRO A 87 3.12 2.83 9.43
C PRO A 87 3.96 2.30 10.60
N VAL A 88 4.81 1.32 10.31
CA VAL A 88 5.79 0.75 11.23
C VAL A 88 7.17 1.20 10.77
N PHE A 89 7.95 1.79 11.67
CA PHE A 89 9.35 2.11 11.39
C PHE A 89 10.21 0.87 11.66
N VAL A 90 11.01 0.49 10.66
CA VAL A 90 12.03 -0.54 10.78
C VAL A 90 13.36 0.18 10.88
N ASP A 91 14.01 0.07 12.04
CA ASP A 91 15.33 0.66 12.28
C ASP A 91 16.43 -0.39 12.09
N VAL A 92 17.41 -0.07 11.24
CA VAL A 92 18.58 -0.90 11.01
C VAL A 92 19.70 -0.42 11.93
N VAL A 93 19.79 -1.05 13.10
CA VAL A 93 20.88 -0.81 14.05
C VAL A 93 22.12 -1.57 13.57
N ARG A 94 23.22 -0.84 13.37
CA ARG A 94 24.54 -1.38 13.04
C ARG A 94 25.33 -1.74 14.29
#